data_AF-A0A6G1KRA3-F1
#
_entry.id   AF-A0A6G1KRA3-F1
#
_cell.length_a   1.000
_cell.length_b   1.000
_cell.length_c   1.000
_cell.angle_alpha   90.00
_cell.angle_beta   90.00
_cell.angle_gamma   90.00
#
_symmetry.space_group_name_H-M   'P 1'
#
loop_
_entity.id
_entity.type
_entity.pdbx_description
1 polymer ?
#
loop_
_entity_poly.entity_id
_entity_poly.type
_entity_poly.pdbx_seq_one_letter_code
_entity_poly.pdbx_strand_id
1 'polypeptide(L)'
;SAIKHLFTAVESMNSSYSNSSSGGGAMSASSALASALDLQIAYIDADTEDSSWPESVPAINNIMGIIGGRLNANCQIDYLAQSKHAWTILKDSENRLAKVIGLDEHKASDFAKEVEDAIDERLKNGRLLPPEMPLRKILETMEHNTKTNPDALEGGSQLAGTDLFRPPATPAQIAEAEKRLDIALPSDYKAFLTITNGFGPAFSGILFEPPLHAVEDIRWFTPDEDYFIELPLEMPGGVMFSMLGYLDFDGDGAPEKSWPQVGRAIEIGTEDIDNIWLIPPSKVAQVQGKIRYIMGDGE
;
A
#
# COMPACT_ATOMS: atom_id res chain seq x y z
N SER A 1 32.59 20.82 -3.88
CA SER A 1 31.85 19.73 -4.55
C SER A 1 30.66 19.34 -3.68
N ALA A 2 29.49 19.11 -4.29
CA ALA A 2 28.27 18.70 -3.58
C ALA A 2 28.45 17.42 -2.74
N ILE A 3 29.30 16.49 -3.20
CA ILE A 3 29.66 15.27 -2.47
C ILE A 3 30.32 15.60 -1.13
N LYS A 4 31.25 16.57 -1.10
CA LYS A 4 31.89 17.04 0.14
C LYS A 4 30.88 17.67 1.10
N HIS A 5 29.91 18.43 0.59
CA HIS A 5 28.86 19.01 1.44
C HIS A 5 27.94 17.94 2.05
N LEU A 6 27.61 16.89 1.30
CA LEU A 6 26.82 15.77 1.81
C LEU A 6 27.59 14.93 2.84
N PHE A 7 28.87 14.67 2.61
CA PHE A 7 29.71 13.98 3.59
C PHE A 7 29.99 14.82 4.83
N THR A 8 30.34 16.09 4.67
CA THR A 8 30.46 17.00 5.81
C THR A 8 29.12 17.12 6.53
N ALA A 9 27.97 17.07 5.84
CA ALA A 9 26.67 17.00 6.51
C ALA A 9 26.51 15.68 7.30
N VAL A 10 26.92 14.53 6.76
CA VAL A 10 26.89 13.22 7.45
C VAL A 10 27.86 13.13 8.63
N GLU A 11 29.05 13.71 8.52
CA GLU A 11 30.08 13.74 9.58
C GLU A 11 29.80 14.84 10.63
N SER A 12 29.19 15.95 10.22
CA SER A 12 28.76 17.04 11.13
C SER A 12 27.39 16.81 11.75
N MET A 13 26.63 15.82 11.26
CA MET A 13 25.52 15.25 12.02
C MET A 13 26.10 14.72 13.33
N ASN A 14 25.63 15.30 14.45
CA ASN A 14 26.03 14.91 15.80
C ASN A 14 26.03 13.37 15.92
N SER A 15 27.04 12.79 16.57
CA SER A 15 27.21 11.34 16.72
C SER A 15 26.02 10.64 17.38
N SER A 16 25.14 11.40 18.04
CA SER A 16 23.83 10.94 18.50
C SER A 16 22.83 10.62 17.37
N TYR A 17 22.90 11.31 16.22
CA TYR A 17 22.03 11.10 15.06
C TYR A 17 22.62 10.09 14.08
N SER A 18 23.94 10.11 13.85
CA SER A 18 24.63 9.15 13.00
C SER A 18 24.61 7.71 13.55
N ASN A 19 24.29 7.54 14.83
CA ASN A 19 24.11 6.25 15.49
C ASN A 19 22.66 5.95 15.88
N SER A 20 21.73 6.87 15.64
CA SER A 20 20.31 6.62 15.93
C SER A 20 19.77 5.56 14.97
N SER A 21 19.00 4.60 15.48
CA SER A 21 18.31 3.59 14.68
C SER A 21 16.88 3.98 14.32
N SER A 22 16.27 4.95 15.01
CA SER A 22 14.88 5.38 14.79
C SER A 22 14.72 6.90 14.72
N GLY A 23 13.53 7.35 14.26
CA GLY A 23 13.14 8.76 14.19
C GLY A 23 13.70 9.54 13.00
N GLY A 24 13.38 10.85 12.94
CA GLY A 24 13.71 11.72 11.80
C GLY A 24 15.22 11.95 11.60
N GLY A 25 16.02 11.92 12.67
CA GLY A 25 17.47 12.03 12.58
C GLY A 25 18.12 10.80 11.92
N ALA A 26 17.64 9.59 12.27
CA ALA A 26 18.07 8.36 11.61
C ALA A 26 17.68 8.36 10.12
N MET A 27 16.45 8.77 9.80
CA MET A 27 15.96 8.91 8.43
C MET A 27 16.80 9.89 7.61
N SER A 28 17.17 11.04 8.19
CA SER A 28 18.02 12.06 7.52
C SER A 28 19.42 11.52 7.24
N ALA A 29 20.02 10.80 8.20
CA ALA A 29 21.31 10.15 8.02
C ALA A 29 21.25 9.07 6.92
N SER A 30 20.21 8.23 6.94
CA SER A 30 19.98 7.17 5.95
C SER A 30 19.86 7.72 4.53
N SER A 31 19.08 8.79 4.36
CA SER A 31 18.90 9.48 3.08
C SER A 31 20.23 10.06 2.58
N ALA A 32 20.95 10.77 3.45
CA ALA A 32 22.22 11.40 3.09
C ALA A 32 23.30 10.37 2.71
N LEU A 33 23.37 9.23 3.40
CA LEU A 33 24.28 8.12 3.08
C LEU A 33 23.95 7.48 1.73
N ALA A 34 22.68 7.25 1.43
CA ALA A 34 22.24 6.71 0.14
C ALA A 34 22.56 7.68 -1.00
N SER A 35 22.29 8.99 -0.84
CA SER A 35 22.64 10.01 -1.83
C SER A 35 24.15 10.17 -2.01
N ALA A 36 24.93 10.06 -0.93
CA ALA A 36 26.39 10.11 -1.01
C ALA A 36 26.95 8.93 -1.81
N LEU A 37 26.41 7.72 -1.59
CA LEU A 37 26.75 6.53 -2.37
C LEU A 37 26.39 6.72 -3.85
N ASP A 38 25.16 7.16 -4.14
CA ASP A 38 24.65 7.35 -5.51
C ASP A 38 25.50 8.34 -6.32
N LEU A 39 25.79 9.52 -5.74
CA LEU A 39 26.63 10.54 -6.39
C LEU A 39 28.07 10.08 -6.59
N GLN A 40 28.60 9.31 -5.64
CA GLN A 40 29.96 8.79 -5.74
C GLN A 40 30.11 7.82 -6.91
N ILE A 41 29.11 6.96 -7.12
CA ILE A 41 29.08 6.01 -8.25
C ILE A 41 28.89 6.77 -9.55
N ALA A 42 27.91 7.67 -9.61
CA ALA A 42 27.64 8.47 -10.81
C ALA A 42 28.87 9.27 -11.27
N TYR A 43 29.69 9.76 -10.33
CA TYR A 43 30.92 10.47 -10.65
C TYR A 43 32.02 9.55 -11.23
N ILE A 44 32.16 8.34 -10.69
CA ILE A 44 33.10 7.34 -11.21
C ILE A 44 32.68 6.89 -12.61
N ASP A 45 31.39 6.63 -12.81
CA ASP A 45 30.82 6.22 -14.10
C ASP A 45 30.94 7.32 -15.17
N ALA A 46 30.97 8.60 -14.76
CA ALA A 46 31.05 9.74 -15.67
C ALA A 46 32.44 10.00 -16.25
N ASP A 47 33.46 9.19 -15.91
CA ASP A 47 34.85 9.25 -16.40
C ASP A 47 35.34 10.67 -16.68
N THR A 48 35.20 11.55 -15.68
CA THR A 48 35.64 12.94 -15.82
C THR A 48 37.17 12.94 -15.78
N GLU A 49 37.79 13.15 -16.95
CA GLU A 49 39.25 13.29 -17.14
C GLU A 49 39.89 14.38 -16.24
N ASP A 50 39.08 15.21 -15.58
CA ASP A 50 39.52 16.20 -14.60
C ASP A 50 39.75 15.54 -13.22
N SER A 51 40.90 14.88 -13.15
CA SER A 51 41.41 14.07 -12.04
C SER A 51 41.97 14.92 -10.88
N SER A 52 41.18 15.89 -10.39
CA SER A 52 41.41 16.49 -9.07
C SER A 52 40.33 16.03 -8.09
N TRP A 53 40.42 14.75 -7.73
CA TRP A 53 39.70 14.20 -6.58
C TRP A 53 40.10 15.01 -5.33
N PRO A 54 39.18 15.63 -4.59
CA PRO A 54 39.54 16.17 -3.28
C PRO A 54 39.90 14.98 -2.40
N GLU A 55 41.09 14.94 -1.81
CA GLU A 55 41.53 13.89 -0.86
C GLU A 55 40.54 13.65 0.31
N SER A 56 39.53 14.51 0.45
CA SER A 56 38.50 14.51 1.48
C SER A 56 37.19 13.80 1.13
N VAL A 57 37.08 13.04 0.03
CA VAL A 57 35.86 12.25 -0.28
C VAL A 57 36.04 10.81 0.19
N PRO A 58 35.15 10.24 1.03
CA PRO A 58 35.29 8.84 1.44
C PRO A 58 35.10 7.87 0.28
N ALA A 59 35.96 6.85 0.22
CA ALA A 59 35.85 5.77 -0.75
C ALA A 59 34.49 5.04 -0.62
N ILE A 60 33.97 4.48 -1.72
CA ILE A 60 32.71 3.72 -1.74
C ILE A 60 32.67 2.68 -0.60
N ASN A 61 33.77 1.96 -0.37
CA ASN A 61 33.87 0.95 0.69
C ASN A 61 33.63 1.52 2.10
N ASN A 62 34.04 2.77 2.36
CA ASN A 62 33.81 3.41 3.64
C ASN A 62 32.32 3.75 3.82
N ILE A 63 31.67 4.27 2.77
CA ILE A 63 30.23 4.56 2.79
C ILE A 63 29.43 3.28 3.02
N MET A 64 29.77 2.23 2.26
CA MET A 64 29.12 0.93 2.38
C MET A 64 29.31 0.35 3.79
N GLY A 65 30.50 0.47 4.38
CA GLY A 65 30.74 0.01 5.76
C GLY A 65 29.83 0.72 6.78
N ILE A 66 29.62 2.03 6.64
CA ILE A 66 28.71 2.81 7.50
C ILE A 66 27.27 2.36 7.28
N ILE A 67 26.84 2.21 6.02
CA ILE A 67 25.52 1.71 5.65
C ILE A 67 25.28 0.32 6.24
N GLY A 68 26.24 -0.60 6.10
CA GLY A 68 26.16 -1.96 6.61
C GLY A 68 25.93 -2.02 8.11
N GLY A 69 26.58 -1.14 8.88
CA GLY A 69 26.35 -1.00 10.33
C GLY A 69 24.98 -0.39 10.70
N ARG A 70 24.26 0.18 9.73
CA ARG A 70 23.02 0.93 9.92
C ARG A 70 21.85 0.40 9.09
N LEU A 71 21.91 -0.82 8.58
CA LEU A 71 20.84 -1.36 7.71
C LEU A 71 19.46 -1.35 8.36
N ASN A 72 19.42 -1.64 9.67
CA ASN A 72 18.19 -1.62 10.45
C ASN A 72 17.80 -0.22 10.93
N ALA A 73 18.54 0.82 10.54
CA ALA A 73 18.18 2.19 10.86
C ALA A 73 17.04 2.68 9.96
N ASN A 74 16.22 3.58 10.50
CA ASN A 74 15.01 4.11 9.85
C ASN A 74 15.24 4.47 8.37
N CYS A 75 14.43 3.90 7.49
CA CYS A 75 14.43 4.07 6.02
C CYS A 75 15.75 3.75 5.30
N GLN A 76 16.77 3.15 5.94
CA GLN A 76 18.06 2.92 5.29
C GLN A 76 17.94 2.00 4.07
N ILE A 77 17.20 0.90 4.18
CA ILE A 77 16.94 -0.02 3.06
C ILE A 77 16.10 0.67 1.99
N ASP A 78 15.06 1.41 2.37
CA ASP A 78 14.16 2.10 1.44
C ASP A 78 14.90 3.10 0.55
N TYR A 79 15.82 3.90 1.13
CA TYR A 79 16.61 4.85 0.36
C TYR A 79 17.62 4.18 -0.56
N LEU A 80 18.20 3.04 -0.15
CA LEU A 80 19.09 2.26 -1.03
C LEU A 80 18.32 1.64 -2.19
N ALA A 81 17.12 1.12 -1.94
CA ALA A 81 16.25 0.55 -2.97
C ALA A 81 15.80 1.60 -4.01
N GLN A 82 15.83 2.89 -3.67
CA GLN A 82 15.51 3.98 -4.61
C GLN A 82 16.71 4.43 -5.46
N SER A 83 17.95 4.08 -5.09
CA SER A 83 19.17 4.51 -5.80
C SER A 83 19.53 3.56 -6.93
N LYS A 84 19.25 3.94 -8.19
CA LYS A 84 19.62 3.17 -9.39
C LYS A 84 21.10 2.75 -9.40
N HIS A 85 22.01 3.60 -8.91
CA HIS A 85 23.43 3.27 -8.85
C HIS A 85 23.76 2.30 -7.71
N ALA A 86 23.06 2.34 -6.56
CA ALA A 86 23.25 1.32 -5.53
C ALA A 86 22.86 -0.10 -6.03
N TRP A 87 21.86 -0.21 -6.91
CA TRP A 87 21.50 -1.48 -7.55
C TRP A 87 22.62 -2.06 -8.41
N THR A 88 23.48 -1.24 -9.03
CA THR A 88 24.59 -1.78 -9.84
C THR A 88 25.66 -2.42 -8.97
N ILE A 89 25.92 -1.87 -7.78
CA ILE A 89 26.85 -2.47 -6.81
C ILE A 89 26.26 -3.72 -6.13
N LEU A 90 24.94 -3.78 -5.94
CA LEU A 90 24.27 -5.00 -5.48
C LEU A 90 24.43 -6.15 -6.47
N LYS A 91 24.36 -5.85 -7.76
CA LYS A 91 24.42 -6.83 -8.86
C LYS A 91 25.82 -7.00 -9.46
N ASP A 92 26.82 -6.28 -8.97
CA ASP A 92 28.19 -6.40 -9.45
C ASP A 92 28.69 -7.84 -9.23
N SER A 93 29.50 -8.34 -10.14
CA SER A 93 30.17 -9.64 -10.10
C SER A 93 30.91 -9.93 -8.78
N GLU A 94 31.29 -8.88 -8.04
CA GLU A 94 31.93 -9.00 -6.74
C GLU A 94 30.96 -9.01 -5.54
N ASN A 95 29.66 -8.82 -5.76
CA ASN A 95 28.59 -8.83 -4.75
C ASN A 95 28.92 -7.92 -3.54
N ARG A 96 29.53 -6.75 -3.79
CA ARG A 96 30.12 -5.92 -2.73
C ARG A 96 29.10 -5.46 -1.69
N LEU A 97 27.94 -4.94 -2.13
CA LEU A 97 26.90 -4.51 -1.21
C LEU A 97 26.24 -5.72 -0.53
N ALA A 98 25.97 -6.80 -1.27
CA ALA A 98 25.43 -8.05 -0.72
C ALA A 98 26.31 -8.63 0.40
N LYS A 99 27.63 -8.62 0.24
CA LYS A 99 28.58 -9.07 1.27
C LYS A 99 28.58 -8.18 2.51
N VAL A 100 28.55 -6.87 2.32
CA VAL A 100 28.52 -5.89 3.42
C VAL A 100 27.24 -6.01 4.23
N ILE A 101 26.12 -6.30 3.58
CA ILE A 101 24.82 -6.47 4.25
C ILE A 101 24.58 -7.90 4.74
N GLY A 102 25.53 -8.82 4.54
CA GLY A 102 25.39 -10.22 4.95
C GLY A 102 24.27 -10.96 4.22
N LEU A 103 23.96 -10.58 2.99
CA LEU A 103 22.92 -11.21 2.18
C LEU A 103 23.35 -12.64 1.82
N ASP A 104 22.49 -13.60 2.14
CA ASP A 104 22.63 -14.98 1.70
C ASP A 104 22.22 -15.08 0.23
N GLU A 105 23.21 -15.23 -0.66
CA GLU A 105 23.00 -15.26 -2.11
C GLU A 105 22.05 -16.39 -2.54
N HIS A 106 22.09 -17.53 -1.86
CA HIS A 106 21.21 -18.65 -2.17
C HIS A 106 19.76 -18.29 -1.83
N LYS A 107 19.52 -17.77 -0.62
CA LYS A 107 18.17 -17.33 -0.21
C LYS A 107 17.64 -16.20 -1.08
N ALA A 108 18.50 -15.25 -1.45
CA ALA A 108 18.10 -14.15 -2.32
C ALA A 108 17.74 -14.67 -3.72
N SER A 109 18.51 -15.62 -4.27
CA SER A 109 18.20 -16.24 -5.56
C SER A 109 16.94 -17.09 -5.53
N ASP A 110 16.71 -17.87 -4.46
CA ASP A 110 15.49 -18.65 -4.29
C ASP A 110 14.27 -17.73 -4.22
N PHE A 111 14.35 -16.68 -3.40
CA PHE A 111 13.29 -15.69 -3.28
C PHE A 111 13.03 -14.95 -4.60
N ALA A 112 14.08 -14.55 -5.33
CA ALA A 112 13.92 -13.93 -6.64
C ALA A 112 13.18 -14.84 -7.62
N LYS A 113 13.52 -16.13 -7.62
CA LYS A 113 12.84 -17.13 -8.43
C LYS A 113 11.38 -17.31 -8.00
N GLU A 114 11.08 -17.36 -6.70
CA GLU A 114 9.70 -17.41 -6.21
C GLU A 114 8.87 -16.20 -6.65
N VAL A 115 9.46 -15.00 -6.63
CA VAL A 115 8.82 -13.77 -7.11
C VAL A 115 8.59 -13.82 -8.62
N GLU A 116 9.58 -14.23 -9.40
CA GLU A 116 9.45 -14.42 -10.85
C GLU A 116 8.35 -15.43 -11.18
N ASP A 117 8.38 -16.61 -10.56
CA ASP A 117 7.37 -17.66 -10.75
C ASP A 117 5.96 -17.16 -10.38
N ALA A 118 5.82 -16.39 -9.29
CA ALA A 118 4.54 -15.82 -8.87
C ALA A 118 4.02 -14.73 -9.82
N ILE A 119 4.91 -13.88 -10.35
CA ILE A 119 4.56 -12.88 -11.37
C ILE A 119 4.14 -13.59 -12.67
N ASP A 120 4.92 -14.57 -13.11
CA ASP A 120 4.66 -15.35 -14.32
C ASP A 120 3.31 -16.07 -14.24
N GLU A 121 3.03 -16.71 -13.09
CA GLU A 121 1.75 -17.35 -12.81
C GLU A 121 0.61 -16.34 -12.86
N ARG A 122 0.78 -15.17 -12.24
CA ARG A 122 -0.24 -14.11 -12.24
C ARG A 122 -0.50 -13.53 -13.63
N LEU A 123 0.53 -13.41 -14.47
CA LEU A 123 0.39 -12.92 -15.84
C LEU A 123 -0.33 -13.94 -16.72
N LYS A 124 -0.03 -15.23 -16.55
CA LYS A 124 -0.63 -16.31 -17.37
C LYS A 124 -2.05 -16.64 -16.94
N ASN A 125 -2.27 -16.77 -15.63
CA ASN A 125 -3.49 -17.34 -15.06
C ASN A 125 -4.35 -16.31 -14.32
N GLY A 126 -3.92 -15.05 -14.26
CA GLY A 126 -4.64 -13.98 -13.59
C GLY A 126 -4.42 -13.97 -12.07
N ARG A 127 -5.32 -13.33 -11.32
CA ARG A 127 -5.20 -13.30 -9.85
C ARG A 127 -5.36 -14.72 -9.30
N LEU A 128 -4.42 -15.14 -8.45
CA LEU A 128 -4.60 -16.31 -7.60
C LEU A 128 -5.88 -16.14 -6.79
N LEU A 129 -6.80 -17.09 -6.93
CA LEU A 129 -7.99 -17.10 -6.10
C LEU A 129 -7.56 -17.35 -4.65
N PRO A 130 -8.09 -16.59 -3.69
CA PRO A 130 -7.88 -16.93 -2.30
C PRO A 130 -8.41 -18.37 -2.05
N PRO A 131 -7.76 -19.15 -1.18
CA PRO A 131 -8.24 -20.47 -0.84
C PRO A 131 -9.68 -20.40 -0.35
N GLU A 132 -10.52 -21.36 -0.74
CA GLU A 132 -11.88 -21.44 -0.23
C GLU A 132 -11.84 -21.66 1.29
N MET A 133 -12.26 -20.64 2.03
CA MET A 133 -12.31 -20.68 3.49
C MET A 133 -13.68 -20.21 3.98
N PRO A 134 -14.22 -20.80 5.06
CA PRO A 134 -15.43 -20.28 5.69
C PRO A 134 -15.24 -18.81 6.10
N LEU A 135 -16.26 -17.97 5.90
CA LEU A 135 -16.21 -16.53 6.23
C LEU A 135 -15.71 -16.27 7.66
N ARG A 136 -16.17 -17.05 8.64
CA ARG A 136 -15.69 -16.95 10.03
C ARG A 136 -14.17 -17.10 10.13
N LYS A 137 -13.59 -18.04 9.39
CA LYS A 137 -12.15 -18.30 9.42
C LYS A 137 -11.35 -17.15 8.79
N ILE A 138 -11.90 -16.54 7.74
CA ILE A 138 -11.33 -15.32 7.14
C ILE A 138 -11.28 -14.22 8.20
N LEU A 139 -12.40 -13.94 8.87
CA LEU A 139 -12.47 -12.87 9.89
C LEU A 139 -11.55 -13.13 11.09
N GLU A 140 -11.45 -14.38 11.56
CA GLU A 140 -10.52 -14.77 12.64
C GLU A 140 -9.05 -14.56 12.22
N THR A 141 -8.73 -14.81 10.95
CA THR A 141 -7.39 -14.57 10.39
C THR A 141 -7.10 -13.07 10.33
N MET A 142 -8.07 -12.27 9.91
CA MET A 142 -7.96 -10.80 9.92
C MET A 142 -7.73 -10.26 11.33
N GLU A 143 -8.46 -10.76 12.32
CA GLU A 143 -8.27 -10.36 13.72
C GLU A 143 -6.89 -10.74 14.23
N HIS A 144 -6.44 -11.97 13.97
CA HIS A 144 -5.11 -12.41 14.34
C HIS A 144 -4.05 -11.47 13.75
N ASN A 145 -4.10 -11.25 12.43
CA ASN A 145 -3.12 -10.41 11.73
C ASN A 145 -3.16 -8.96 12.26
N THR A 146 -4.34 -8.41 12.51
CA THR A 146 -4.45 -7.04 13.05
C THR A 146 -3.83 -6.91 14.44
N LYS A 147 -3.92 -7.95 15.26
CA LYS A 147 -3.38 -7.95 16.63
C LYS A 147 -1.90 -8.32 16.72
N THR A 148 -1.37 -9.09 15.76
CA THR A 148 -0.02 -9.66 15.85
C THR A 148 0.96 -9.10 14.84
N ASN A 149 0.49 -8.42 13.79
CA ASN A 149 1.38 -7.84 12.78
C ASN A 149 2.24 -6.71 13.41
N PRO A 150 3.57 -6.80 13.37
CA PRO A 150 4.46 -5.76 13.91
C PRO A 150 4.17 -4.37 13.34
N ASP A 151 3.87 -4.24 12.05
CA ASP A 151 3.61 -2.94 11.42
C ASP A 151 2.32 -2.30 11.95
N ALA A 152 1.31 -3.12 12.27
CA ALA A 152 0.08 -2.66 12.91
C ALA A 152 0.34 -2.11 14.33
N LEU A 153 1.33 -2.67 15.03
CA LEU A 153 1.70 -2.31 16.40
C LEU A 153 2.68 -1.13 16.45
N GLU A 154 3.62 -1.05 15.50
CA GLU A 154 4.65 -0.01 15.43
C GLU A 154 4.11 1.33 14.93
N GLY A 155 3.05 1.32 14.09
CA GLY A 155 2.44 2.52 13.52
C GLY A 155 1.83 3.50 14.54
N GLY A 156 1.88 3.20 15.85
CA GLY A 156 1.38 4.09 16.90
C GLY A 156 -0.12 4.38 16.81
N SER A 157 -0.85 3.61 15.99
CA SER A 157 -2.29 3.74 15.83
C SER A 157 -2.95 3.43 17.17
N GLN A 158 -3.80 4.34 17.66
CA GLN A 158 -4.64 4.10 18.84
C GLN A 158 -5.57 2.88 18.65
N LEU A 159 -5.66 2.36 17.42
CA LEU A 159 -6.46 1.21 17.01
C LEU A 159 -5.70 -0.12 17.18
N ALA A 160 -4.39 -0.09 17.45
CA ALA A 160 -3.57 -1.27 17.68
C ALA A 160 -4.08 -2.06 18.90
N GLY A 161 -4.42 -3.34 18.69
CA GLY A 161 -4.93 -4.23 19.73
C GLY A 161 -6.44 -4.10 20.02
N THR A 162 -7.19 -3.31 19.24
CA THR A 162 -8.66 -3.30 19.34
C THR A 162 -9.25 -4.63 18.86
N ASP A 163 -10.34 -5.05 19.49
CA ASP A 163 -11.09 -6.23 19.06
C ASP A 163 -11.85 -5.90 17.77
N LEU A 164 -11.66 -6.72 16.73
CA LEU A 164 -12.41 -6.56 15.49
C LEU A 164 -13.86 -7.03 15.64
N PHE A 165 -14.06 -8.12 16.39
CA PHE A 165 -15.38 -8.71 16.55
C PHE A 165 -16.23 -7.95 17.55
N ARG A 166 -17.47 -7.70 17.13
CA ARG A 166 -18.56 -7.24 17.98
C ARG A 166 -19.53 -8.40 18.23
N PRO A 167 -20.40 -8.31 19.26
CA PRO A 167 -21.47 -9.28 19.42
C PRO A 167 -22.26 -9.46 18.11
N PRO A 168 -22.61 -10.69 17.70
CA PRO A 168 -23.39 -10.93 16.49
C PRO A 168 -24.71 -10.17 16.46
N ALA A 169 -25.13 -9.75 15.27
CA ALA A 169 -26.46 -9.17 15.08
C ALA A 169 -27.52 -10.26 15.24
N THR A 170 -28.59 -9.93 15.96
CA THR A 170 -29.76 -10.80 16.05
C THR A 170 -30.58 -10.75 14.75
N PRO A 171 -31.34 -11.82 14.43
CA PRO A 171 -32.26 -11.79 13.29
C PRO A 171 -33.26 -10.63 13.34
N ALA A 172 -33.67 -10.21 14.55
CA ALA A 172 -34.57 -9.09 14.74
C ALA A 172 -33.92 -7.73 14.38
N GLN A 173 -32.66 -7.52 14.75
CA GLN A 173 -31.91 -6.31 14.37
C GLN A 173 -31.76 -6.22 12.84
N ILE A 174 -31.41 -7.33 12.19
CA ILE A 174 -31.28 -7.40 10.73
C ILE A 174 -32.63 -7.10 10.07
N ALA A 175 -33.73 -7.70 10.55
CA ALA A 175 -35.07 -7.48 9.99
C ALA A 175 -35.54 -6.03 10.17
N GLU A 176 -35.24 -5.40 11.31
CA GLU A 176 -35.58 -3.99 11.53
C GLU A 176 -34.76 -3.07 10.62
N ALA A 177 -33.49 -3.38 10.36
CA ALA A 177 -32.67 -2.63 9.42
C ALA A 177 -33.18 -2.77 7.97
N GLU A 178 -33.52 -3.98 7.52
CA GLU A 178 -34.12 -4.22 6.21
C GLU A 178 -35.42 -3.42 6.04
N LYS A 179 -36.28 -3.42 7.08
CA LYS A 179 -37.51 -2.63 7.10
C LYS A 179 -37.24 -1.12 7.07
N ARG A 180 -36.27 -0.64 7.87
CA ARG A 180 -35.90 0.79 7.95
C ARG A 180 -35.31 1.31 6.65
N LEU A 181 -34.51 0.47 5.97
CA LEU A 181 -33.89 0.81 4.69
C LEU A 181 -34.79 0.53 3.48
N ASP A 182 -35.91 -0.18 3.68
CA ASP A 182 -36.84 -0.64 2.64
C ASP A 182 -36.15 -1.51 1.56
N ILE A 183 -35.24 -2.39 1.99
CA ILE A 183 -34.53 -3.34 1.12
C ILE A 183 -34.29 -4.67 1.82
N ALA A 184 -34.01 -5.72 1.03
CA ALA A 184 -33.37 -6.91 1.56
C ALA A 184 -31.84 -6.72 1.51
N LEU A 185 -31.17 -6.92 2.63
CA LEU A 185 -29.70 -6.90 2.68
C LEU A 185 -29.13 -8.13 1.95
N PRO A 186 -27.95 -8.02 1.33
CA PRO A 186 -27.27 -9.14 0.70
C PRO A 186 -27.10 -10.33 1.65
N SER A 187 -27.25 -11.55 1.14
CA SER A 187 -27.25 -12.77 1.97
C SER A 187 -25.90 -13.04 2.64
N ASP A 188 -24.83 -12.77 1.91
CA ASP A 188 -23.44 -12.83 2.40
C ASP A 188 -23.17 -11.76 3.46
N TYR A 189 -23.66 -10.54 3.26
CA TYR A 189 -23.59 -9.49 4.27
C TYR A 189 -24.37 -9.84 5.55
N LYS A 190 -25.55 -10.48 5.42
CA LYS A 190 -26.27 -11.01 6.58
C LYS A 190 -25.51 -12.14 7.27
N ALA A 191 -24.85 -13.03 6.52
CA ALA A 191 -24.00 -14.07 7.10
C ALA A 191 -22.77 -13.49 7.84
N PHE A 192 -22.24 -12.37 7.36
CA PHE A 192 -21.23 -11.59 8.08
C PHE A 192 -21.80 -11.03 9.39
N LEU A 193 -22.99 -10.40 9.36
CA LEU A 193 -23.62 -9.80 10.54
C LEU A 193 -23.97 -10.82 11.64
N THR A 194 -24.27 -12.07 11.28
CA THR A 194 -24.50 -13.15 12.25
C THR A 194 -23.21 -13.70 12.87
N ILE A 195 -22.05 -13.30 12.36
CA ILE A 195 -20.75 -13.57 12.97
C ILE A 195 -20.34 -12.39 13.86
N THR A 196 -20.57 -11.15 13.41
CA THR A 196 -20.20 -9.91 14.12
C THR A 196 -21.07 -8.74 13.64
N ASN A 197 -21.64 -7.96 14.56
CA ASN A 197 -22.48 -6.81 14.21
C ASN A 197 -21.64 -5.57 13.87
N GLY A 198 -21.14 -5.52 12.63
CA GLY A 198 -20.09 -4.59 12.23
C GLY A 198 -18.70 -5.17 12.52
N PHE A 199 -17.67 -4.37 12.34
CA PHE A 199 -16.27 -4.80 12.49
C PHE A 199 -15.41 -3.64 12.94
N GLY A 200 -14.45 -3.91 13.81
CA GLY A 200 -13.38 -2.95 14.12
C GLY A 200 -12.49 -2.66 12.91
N PRO A 201 -11.63 -1.64 13.01
CA PRO A 201 -10.70 -1.28 11.95
C PRO A 201 -9.63 -2.37 11.80
N ALA A 202 -9.58 -3.01 10.64
CA ALA A 202 -8.67 -4.14 10.38
C ALA A 202 -7.40 -3.65 9.68
N PHE A 203 -6.23 -4.18 10.06
CA PHE A 203 -4.98 -3.81 9.38
C PHE A 203 -4.81 -4.60 8.08
N SER A 204 -4.71 -3.91 6.94
CA SER A 204 -4.56 -4.54 5.61
C SER A 204 -3.11 -4.82 5.20
N GLY A 205 -2.14 -4.52 6.08
CA GLY A 205 -0.71 -4.65 5.78
C GLY A 205 -0.06 -3.33 5.36
N ILE A 206 -0.85 -2.29 5.10
CA ILE A 206 -0.36 -0.95 4.76
C ILE A 206 -0.95 0.08 5.72
N LEU A 207 -2.27 0.05 5.89
CA LEU A 207 -3.03 0.94 6.78
C LEU A 207 -4.17 0.20 7.45
N PHE A 208 -4.86 0.86 8.37
CA PHE A 208 -6.09 0.36 8.95
C PHE A 208 -7.25 0.67 8.02
N GLU A 209 -8.00 -0.36 7.63
CA GLU A 209 -9.26 -0.23 6.90
C GLU A 209 -10.32 0.38 7.82
N PRO A 210 -11.25 1.19 7.27
CA PRO A 210 -12.32 1.80 8.05
C PRO A 210 -13.19 0.70 8.72
N PRO A 211 -13.65 0.93 9.97
CA PRO A 211 -14.49 -0.01 10.66
C PRO A 211 -15.84 -0.14 9.94
N LEU A 212 -16.45 -1.32 10.09
CA LEU A 212 -17.82 -1.55 9.63
C LEU A 212 -18.82 -1.20 10.73
N HIS A 213 -19.83 -0.42 10.34
CA HIS A 213 -20.96 -0.01 11.17
C HIS A 213 -21.74 -1.21 11.69
N ALA A 214 -22.36 -1.03 12.85
CA ALA A 214 -23.38 -1.96 13.31
C ALA A 214 -24.63 -1.84 12.39
N VAL A 215 -25.41 -2.91 12.24
CA VAL A 215 -26.60 -2.98 11.37
C VAL A 215 -27.69 -1.94 11.69
N GLU A 216 -27.67 -1.36 12.87
CA GLU A 216 -28.54 -0.32 13.37
C GLU A 216 -28.06 1.08 12.92
N ASP A 217 -26.77 1.23 12.65
CA ASP A 217 -26.14 2.48 12.26
C ASP A 217 -25.98 2.61 10.72
N ILE A 218 -26.07 1.51 9.97
CA ILE A 218 -26.05 1.58 8.49
C ILE A 218 -27.21 2.44 7.98
N ARG A 219 -26.97 3.20 6.91
CA ARG A 219 -27.95 4.20 6.42
C ARG A 219 -27.81 4.43 4.93
N TRP A 220 -28.89 4.92 4.33
CA TRP A 220 -28.79 5.58 3.02
C TRP A 220 -28.02 6.89 3.16
N PHE A 221 -27.38 7.31 2.07
CA PHE A 221 -26.90 8.69 1.96
C PHE A 221 -28.01 9.70 2.22
N THR A 222 -27.63 10.79 2.87
CA THR A 222 -28.50 11.94 3.17
C THR A 222 -28.41 12.98 2.04
N PRO A 223 -29.38 13.91 1.92
CA PRO A 223 -29.38 14.90 0.83
C PRO A 223 -28.20 15.88 0.83
N ASP A 224 -27.47 16.01 1.94
CA ASP A 224 -26.24 16.82 2.05
C ASP A 224 -24.97 16.07 1.59
N GLU A 225 -25.12 14.81 1.19
CA GLU A 225 -24.05 13.92 0.72
C GLU A 225 -24.08 13.71 -0.80
N ASP A 226 -24.69 14.65 -1.54
CA ASP A 226 -24.82 14.60 -3.01
C ASP A 226 -23.47 14.41 -3.71
N TYR A 227 -22.38 14.92 -3.11
CA TYR A 227 -21.02 14.70 -3.60
C TYR A 227 -20.70 13.20 -3.78
N PHE A 228 -21.06 12.33 -2.83
CA PHE A 228 -20.78 10.90 -2.93
C PHE A 228 -21.64 10.20 -3.99
N ILE A 229 -22.84 10.71 -4.25
CA ILE A 229 -23.77 10.16 -5.25
C ILE A 229 -23.20 10.37 -6.66
N GLU A 230 -22.53 11.50 -6.88
CA GLU A 230 -21.99 11.90 -8.18
C GLU A 230 -20.59 11.33 -8.46
N LEU A 231 -19.95 10.69 -7.48
CA LEU A 231 -18.65 10.08 -7.68
C LEU A 231 -18.71 8.97 -8.73
N PRO A 232 -17.66 8.84 -9.57
CA PRO A 232 -17.52 7.68 -10.43
C PRO A 232 -17.38 6.41 -9.60
N LEU A 233 -18.01 5.34 -10.07
CA LEU A 233 -17.71 4.03 -9.54
C LEU A 233 -16.38 3.57 -10.15
N GLU A 234 -15.32 3.62 -9.35
CA GLU A 234 -13.99 3.21 -9.77
C GLU A 234 -13.88 1.69 -9.88
N MET A 235 -13.11 1.22 -10.86
CA MET A 235 -12.82 -0.19 -11.07
C MET A 235 -11.33 -0.46 -10.88
N PRO A 236 -10.93 -1.66 -10.41
CA PRO A 236 -9.54 -2.07 -10.41
C PRO A 236 -8.92 -1.89 -11.80
N GLY A 237 -7.89 -1.03 -11.91
CA GLY A 237 -7.28 -0.67 -13.20
C GLY A 237 -7.86 0.59 -13.85
N GLY A 238 -8.68 1.38 -13.16
CA GLY A 238 -9.21 2.66 -13.65
C GLY A 238 -8.11 3.60 -14.16
N VAL A 239 -6.96 3.66 -13.47
CA VAL A 239 -5.77 4.38 -13.93
C VAL A 239 -5.28 3.92 -15.30
N MET A 240 -5.31 2.61 -15.58
CA MET A 240 -4.94 2.04 -16.88
C MET A 240 -5.96 2.41 -17.96
N PHE A 241 -7.26 2.32 -17.67
CA PHE A 241 -8.29 2.73 -18.63
C PHE A 241 -8.23 4.23 -18.94
N SER A 242 -7.92 5.06 -17.95
CA SER A 242 -7.66 6.48 -18.14
C SER A 242 -6.42 6.74 -18.98
N MET A 243 -5.31 6.08 -18.66
CA MET A 243 -4.05 6.21 -19.41
C MET A 243 -4.20 5.79 -20.87
N LEU A 244 -5.09 4.83 -21.15
CA LEU A 244 -5.42 4.36 -22.50
C LEU A 244 -6.50 5.20 -23.20
N GLY A 245 -6.99 6.28 -22.58
CA GLY A 245 -7.99 7.19 -23.17
C GLY A 245 -9.42 6.64 -23.20
N TYR A 246 -9.72 5.62 -22.40
CA TYR A 246 -11.08 5.05 -22.25
C TYR A 246 -11.86 5.65 -21.08
N LEU A 247 -11.16 6.30 -20.15
CA LEU A 247 -11.74 7.19 -19.14
C LEU A 247 -11.19 8.58 -19.40
N ASP A 248 -11.91 9.37 -20.20
CA ASP A 248 -11.65 10.80 -20.29
C ASP A 248 -12.10 11.39 -18.96
N PHE A 249 -11.14 11.88 -18.18
CA PHE A 249 -11.42 12.83 -17.13
C PHE A 249 -11.51 14.20 -17.81
N ASP A 250 -12.63 14.90 -17.65
CA ASP A 250 -12.76 16.30 -18.01
C ASP A 250 -11.60 17.09 -17.39
N GLY A 251 -11.28 18.28 -17.92
CA GLY A 251 -10.09 19.06 -17.52
C GLY A 251 -10.02 19.49 -16.03
N ASP A 252 -11.03 19.13 -15.23
CA ASP A 252 -11.12 19.27 -13.78
C ASP A 252 -10.92 17.95 -13.00
N GLY A 253 -10.65 16.83 -13.68
CA GLY A 253 -10.50 15.51 -13.08
C GLY A 253 -11.80 14.74 -12.87
N ALA A 254 -12.95 15.25 -13.34
CA ALA A 254 -14.23 14.53 -13.26
C ALA A 254 -14.36 13.57 -14.46
N PRO A 255 -14.71 12.29 -14.27
CA PRO A 255 -14.90 11.39 -15.41
C PRO A 255 -16.02 11.89 -16.30
N GLU A 256 -15.86 11.70 -17.61
CA GLU A 256 -16.84 12.02 -18.63
C GLU A 256 -18.25 11.63 -18.14
N LYS A 257 -19.23 12.51 -18.34
CA LYS A 257 -20.65 12.34 -17.91
C LYS A 257 -21.30 11.00 -18.30
N SER A 258 -20.64 10.20 -19.12
CA SER A 258 -21.08 8.88 -19.59
C SER A 258 -20.67 7.72 -18.67
N TRP A 259 -19.76 7.90 -17.70
CA TRP A 259 -19.35 6.84 -16.78
C TRP A 259 -20.38 6.61 -15.68
N PRO A 260 -20.67 5.36 -15.29
CA PRO A 260 -21.60 5.10 -14.19
C PRO A 260 -21.12 5.69 -12.86
N GLN A 261 -21.96 6.54 -12.28
CA GLN A 261 -21.77 7.08 -10.94
C GLN A 261 -22.31 6.13 -9.87
N VAL A 262 -21.74 6.22 -8.67
CA VAL A 262 -22.14 5.50 -7.45
C VAL A 262 -23.66 5.52 -7.27
N GLY A 263 -24.25 6.72 -7.37
CA GLY A 263 -25.67 6.91 -7.12
C GLY A 263 -26.02 6.72 -5.65
N ARG A 264 -27.27 6.34 -5.38
CA ARG A 264 -27.74 6.11 -4.02
C ARG A 264 -27.17 4.78 -3.49
N ALA A 265 -26.38 4.83 -2.43
CA ALA A 265 -25.79 3.66 -1.79
C ALA A 265 -26.07 3.64 -0.28
N ILE A 266 -25.81 2.48 0.34
CA ILE A 266 -25.90 2.32 1.79
C ILE A 266 -24.50 2.36 2.36
N GLU A 267 -24.25 3.29 3.27
CA GLU A 267 -23.01 3.35 4.03
C GLU A 267 -23.00 2.25 5.09
N ILE A 268 -21.95 1.44 5.07
CA ILE A 268 -21.72 0.34 6.01
C ILE A 268 -20.40 0.46 6.78
N GLY A 269 -19.64 1.53 6.56
CA GLY A 269 -18.42 1.82 7.31
C GLY A 269 -17.84 3.17 6.88
N THR A 270 -17.18 3.85 7.81
CA THR A 270 -16.49 5.12 7.55
C THR A 270 -15.39 5.35 8.59
N GLU A 271 -14.27 5.92 8.17
CA GLU A 271 -13.21 6.49 9.02
C GLU A 271 -12.55 7.63 8.26
N ASP A 272 -12.62 8.85 8.79
CA ASP A 272 -12.10 10.06 8.14
C ASP A 272 -12.63 10.24 6.70
N ILE A 273 -11.78 10.02 5.69
CA ILE A 273 -12.12 10.13 4.27
C ILE A 273 -12.45 8.78 3.62
N ASP A 274 -12.22 7.68 4.32
CA ASP A 274 -12.42 6.33 3.81
C ASP A 274 -13.83 5.84 4.12
N ASN A 275 -14.56 5.41 3.10
CA ASN A 275 -15.96 5.01 3.22
C ASN A 275 -16.19 3.65 2.55
N ILE A 276 -17.06 2.83 3.17
CA ILE A 276 -17.45 1.53 2.63
C ILE A 276 -18.96 1.56 2.34
N TRP A 277 -19.31 1.24 1.09
CA TRP A 277 -20.69 1.30 0.62
C TRP A 277 -21.18 -0.03 0.05
N LEU A 278 -22.45 -0.33 0.28
CA LEU A 278 -23.19 -1.32 -0.50
C LEU A 278 -23.80 -0.64 -1.73
N ILE A 279 -23.23 -0.96 -2.89
CA ILE A 279 -23.70 -0.46 -4.17
C ILE A 279 -24.84 -1.35 -4.71
N PRO A 280 -25.95 -0.78 -5.20
CA PRO A 280 -27.01 -1.56 -5.81
C PRO A 280 -26.53 -2.41 -7.00
N PRO A 281 -26.99 -3.68 -7.15
CA PRO A 281 -26.57 -4.54 -8.28
C PRO A 281 -26.84 -3.93 -9.66
N SER A 282 -27.88 -3.11 -9.80
CA SER A 282 -28.20 -2.39 -11.04
C SER A 282 -27.10 -1.40 -11.46
N LYS A 283 -26.41 -0.79 -10.49
CA LYS A 283 -25.29 0.11 -10.73
C LYS A 283 -24.03 -0.66 -11.15
N VAL A 284 -23.75 -1.78 -10.50
CA VAL A 284 -22.67 -2.70 -10.90
C VAL A 284 -22.89 -3.19 -12.35
N ALA A 285 -24.13 -3.52 -12.72
CA ALA A 285 -24.47 -3.94 -14.07
C ALA A 285 -24.23 -2.85 -15.14
N GLN A 286 -24.42 -1.56 -14.79
CA GLN A 286 -24.09 -0.45 -15.70
C GLN A 286 -22.59 -0.39 -15.99
N VAL A 287 -21.76 -0.55 -14.97
CA VAL A 287 -20.29 -0.58 -15.10
C VAL A 287 -19.85 -1.77 -15.95
N GLN A 288 -20.38 -2.96 -15.66
CA GLN A 288 -20.11 -4.16 -16.46
C GLN A 288 -20.54 -4.02 -17.92
N GLY A 289 -21.68 -3.36 -18.18
CA GLY A 289 -22.13 -3.03 -19.53
C GLY A 289 -21.15 -2.11 -20.27
N LYS A 290 -20.68 -1.05 -19.61
CA LYS A 290 -19.71 -0.11 -20.18
C LYS A 290 -18.37 -0.77 -20.47
N ILE A 291 -17.88 -1.65 -19.58
CA ILE A 291 -16.64 -2.39 -19.79
C ILE A 291 -16.76 -3.31 -21.02
N ARG A 292 -17.84 -4.08 -21.14
CA ARG A 292 -18.05 -4.96 -22.30
C ARG A 292 -18.10 -4.19 -23.61
N TYR A 293 -18.73 -3.00 -23.60
CA TYR A 293 -18.73 -2.10 -24.75
C TYR A 293 -17.31 -1.65 -25.13
N ILE A 294 -16.49 -1.25 -24.15
CA ILE A 294 -15.09 -0.85 -24.38
C ILE A 294 -14.23 -2.00 -24.91
N MET A 295 -14.44 -3.22 -24.37
CA MET A 295 -13.68 -4.41 -24.76
C MET A 295 -14.06 -4.98 -26.13
N GLY A 296 -15.08 -4.44 -26.80
CA GLY A 296 -15.50 -4.90 -28.12
C GLY A 296 -16.34 -6.18 -28.11
N ASP A 297 -16.75 -6.67 -26.94
CA ASP A 297 -17.67 -7.82 -26.78
C ASP A 297 -19.16 -7.41 -26.98
N GLY A 298 -19.38 -6.32 -27.72
CA GLY A 298 -20.66 -5.65 -27.89
C GLY A 298 -21.27 -5.81 -29.28
N GLU A 299 -21.21 -7.01 -29.87
CA GLU A 299 -22.11 -7.49 -30.94
C GLU A 299 -22.84 -8.77 -30.50
#